data_AF-A0A2X1PPG7-F1
#
_entry.id   AF-A0A2X1PPG7-F1
#
_cell.length_a   1.000
_cell.length_b   1.000
_cell.length_c   1.000
_cell.angle_alpha   90.00
_cell.angle_beta   90.00
_cell.angle_gamma   90.00
#
_symmetry.space_group_name_H-M   'P 1'
#
loop_
_entity.id
_entity.type
_entity.pdbx_description
1 polymer ?
#
loop_
_entity_poly.entity_id
_entity_poly.type
_entity_poly.pdbx_seq_one_letter_code
_entity_poly.pdbx_strand_id
1 'polypeptide(L)'
;MTGSLAELYAAVTPCALGYAQVARYITQHYPRLPNNPYQTWIDTYASEEFQHAAQETVDFLTALCKPLNPSQLAEIQQIFTTATRMEIAFWQMGLDLA
;
A
#
# COMPACT_ATOMS: atom_id res chain seq x y z
N MET A 1 -21.86 6.84 5.29
CA MET A 1 -20.64 6.02 5.34
C MET A 1 -20.82 5.02 6.46
N THR A 2 -20.84 3.73 6.17
CA THR A 2 -20.96 2.66 7.18
C THR A 2 -19.58 2.07 7.40
N GLY A 3 -19.16 1.92 8.65
CA GLY A 3 -17.85 1.37 9.02
C GLY A 3 -17.14 2.19 10.10
N SER A 4 -16.31 1.51 10.89
CA SER A 4 -15.40 2.05 11.87
C SER A 4 -14.17 2.69 11.22
N LEU A 5 -13.44 3.49 11.99
CA LEU A 5 -12.20 4.11 11.52
C LEU A 5 -11.14 3.06 11.16
N ALA A 6 -11.10 1.93 11.86
CA ALA A 6 -10.20 0.82 11.55
C ALA A 6 -10.52 0.21 10.18
N GLU A 7 -11.80 0.01 9.86
CA GLU A 7 -12.23 -0.53 8.56
C GLU A 7 -11.88 0.44 7.42
N LEU A 8 -12.05 1.74 7.62
CA LEU A 8 -11.64 2.76 6.65
C LEU A 8 -10.12 2.70 6.39
N TYR A 9 -9.31 2.68 7.46
CA TYR A 9 -7.86 2.62 7.30
C TYR A 9 -7.40 1.29 6.70
N ALA A 10 -8.04 0.18 7.03
CA ALA A 10 -7.77 -1.11 6.42
C ALA A 10 -7.98 -1.11 4.90
N ALA A 11 -8.97 -0.34 4.42
CA ALA A 11 -9.26 -0.23 2.99
C ALA A 11 -8.25 0.66 2.23
N VAL A 12 -7.72 1.72 2.86
CA VAL A 12 -6.84 2.70 2.17
C VAL A 12 -5.34 2.44 2.37
N THR A 13 -4.95 1.80 3.47
CA THR A 13 -3.53 1.52 3.79
C THR A 13 -2.81 0.71 2.70
N PRO A 14 -3.43 -0.33 2.08
CA PRO A 14 -2.78 -1.10 1.02
C PRO A 14 -2.26 -0.27 -0.15
N CYS A 15 -2.92 0.83 -0.50
CA CYS A 15 -2.51 1.69 -1.62
C CYS A 15 -1.16 2.35 -1.32
N ALA A 16 -1.08 3.17 -0.27
CA ALA A 16 0.16 3.88 0.10
C ALA A 16 1.30 2.91 0.41
N LEU A 17 1.02 1.85 1.19
CA LEU A 17 2.02 0.83 1.52
C LEU A 17 2.50 0.07 0.28
N GLY A 18 1.58 -0.32 -0.61
CA GLY A 18 1.91 -1.07 -1.82
C GLY A 18 2.86 -0.31 -2.73
N TYR A 19 2.58 0.97 -3.00
CA TYR A 19 3.45 1.82 -3.82
C TYR A 19 4.84 1.99 -3.20
N ALA A 20 4.89 2.25 -1.88
CA ALA A 20 6.15 2.34 -1.16
C ALA A 20 6.97 1.04 -1.25
N GLN A 21 6.33 -0.12 -1.09
CA GLN A 21 7.00 -1.42 -1.19
C GLN A 21 7.50 -1.71 -2.60
N VAL A 22 6.71 -1.45 -3.63
CA VAL A 22 7.09 -1.67 -5.04
C VAL A 22 8.29 -0.80 -5.41
N ALA A 23 8.26 0.50 -5.11
CA ALA A 23 9.36 1.41 -5.44
C ALA A 23 10.66 1.05 -4.70
N ARG A 24 10.56 0.66 -3.42
CA ARG A 24 11.69 0.16 -2.63
C ARG A 24 12.25 -1.13 -3.23
N TYR A 25 11.39 -2.08 -3.60
CA TYR A 25 11.79 -3.33 -4.24
C TYR A 25 12.54 -3.06 -5.55
N ILE A 26 12.00 -2.20 -6.41
CA ILE A 26 12.66 -1.83 -7.67
C ILE A 26 14.06 -1.28 -7.40
N THR A 27 14.17 -0.32 -6.47
CA THR A 27 15.44 0.34 -6.12
C THR A 27 16.48 -0.62 -5.53
N GLN A 28 16.04 -1.64 -4.79
CA GLN A 28 16.94 -2.62 -4.16
C GLN A 28 17.41 -3.73 -5.10
N HIS A 29 16.57 -4.11 -6.06
CA HIS A 29 16.80 -5.30 -6.89
C HIS A 29 17.23 -5.00 -8.32
N TYR A 30 17.03 -3.77 -8.81
CA TYR A 30 17.34 -3.41 -10.19
C TYR A 30 18.24 -2.17 -10.24
N PRO A 31 19.23 -2.14 -11.16
CA PRO A 31 20.05 -0.96 -11.35
C PRO A 31 19.21 0.18 -11.93
N ARG A 32 19.58 1.42 -11.61
CA ARG A 32 19.02 2.61 -12.27
C ARG A 32 19.39 2.58 -13.75
N LEU A 33 18.38 2.57 -14.62
CA LEU A 33 18.58 2.55 -16.06
C LEU A 33 18.73 3.98 -16.61
N PRO A 34 19.65 4.23 -17.56
CA PRO A 34 19.72 5.51 -18.24
C PRO A 34 18.46 5.75 -19.07
N ASN A 35 17.95 6.99 -19.08
CA ASN A 35 16.75 7.40 -19.83
C ASN A 35 15.48 6.59 -19.51
N ASN A 36 15.33 6.09 -18.27
CA ASN A 36 14.12 5.39 -17.85
C ASN A 36 12.92 6.36 -17.74
N PRO A 37 11.86 6.21 -18.56
CA PRO A 37 10.71 7.12 -18.53
C PRO A 37 9.91 7.03 -17.21
N TYR A 38 10.07 5.95 -16.45
CA TYR A 38 9.38 5.74 -15.17
C TYR A 38 10.20 6.17 -13.95
N GLN A 39 11.40 6.75 -14.15
CA GLN A 39 12.32 7.01 -13.06
C GLN A 39 11.77 8.00 -12.03
N THR A 40 11.05 9.03 -12.47
CA THR A 40 10.41 10.00 -11.56
C THR A 40 9.40 9.31 -10.64
N TRP A 41 8.61 8.38 -11.16
CA TRP A 41 7.66 7.61 -10.34
C TRP A 41 8.40 6.79 -9.27
N ILE A 42 9.46 6.07 -9.68
CA ILE A 42 10.28 5.27 -8.75
C ILE A 42 10.89 6.18 -7.66
N ASP A 43 11.50 7.29 -8.05
CA ASP A 43 12.17 8.22 -7.13
C ASP A 43 11.16 8.83 -6.14
N THR A 44 9.95 9.18 -6.57
CA THR A 44 8.90 9.72 -5.70
C THR A 44 8.48 8.71 -4.63
N TYR A 45 8.11 7.49 -5.03
CA TYR A 45 7.59 6.49 -4.08
C TYR A 45 8.69 5.79 -3.27
N ALA A 46 9.95 5.84 -3.72
CA ALA A 46 11.12 5.40 -2.96
C ALA A 46 11.70 6.49 -2.04
N SER A 47 11.23 7.75 -2.15
CA SER A 47 11.71 8.85 -1.31
C SER A 47 11.48 8.57 0.17
N GLU A 48 12.39 9.07 1.01
CA GLU A 48 12.29 8.92 2.47
C GLU A 48 10.97 9.49 3.01
N GLU A 49 10.52 10.63 2.45
CA GLU A 49 9.25 11.26 2.82
C GLU A 49 8.06 10.34 2.56
N PHE A 50 7.96 9.74 1.37
CA PHE A 50 6.86 8.84 1.05
C PHE A 50 6.92 7.55 1.86
N GLN A 51 8.11 6.99 2.06
CA GLN A 51 8.30 5.78 2.88
C GLN A 51 7.87 6.03 4.33
N HIS A 52 8.19 7.20 4.89
CA HIS A 52 7.76 7.59 6.23
C HIS A 52 6.24 7.69 6.31
N ALA A 53 5.60 8.40 5.38
CA ALA A 53 4.15 8.55 5.35
C ALA A 53 3.41 7.20 5.20
N ALA A 54 3.95 6.28 4.39
CA ALA A 54 3.41 4.93 4.26
C ALA A 54 3.51 4.16 5.59
N GLN A 55 4.65 4.27 6.30
CA GLN A 55 4.82 3.64 7.61
C GLN A 55 3.89 4.23 8.67
N GLU A 56 3.71 5.55 8.71
CA GLU A 56 2.77 6.22 9.62
C GLU A 56 1.34 5.70 9.44
N THR A 57 0.95 5.41 8.19
CA THR A 57 -0.38 4.84 7.88
C THR A 57 -0.52 3.44 8.47
N VAL A 58 0.53 2.61 8.38
CA VAL A 58 0.56 1.26 8.98
C VAL A 58 0.51 1.33 10.51
N ASP A 59 1.28 2.23 11.10
CA ASP A 59 1.35 2.39 12.56
C ASP A 59 0.01 2.87 13.12
N PHE A 60 -0.65 3.78 12.41
CA PHE A 60 -1.98 4.26 12.78
C PHE A 60 -3.04 3.16 12.69
N LEU A 61 -3.09 2.40 11.58
CA LEU A 61 -3.98 1.25 11.48
C LEU A 61 -3.70 0.24 12.59
N THR A 62 -2.43 -0.05 12.87
CA THR A 62 -2.03 -0.97 13.95
C THR A 62 -2.53 -0.47 15.31
N ALA A 63 -2.46 0.83 15.57
CA ALA A 63 -2.98 1.43 16.80
C ALA A 63 -4.51 1.29 16.90
N LEU A 64 -5.25 1.51 15.80
CA LEU A 64 -6.71 1.32 15.74
C LEU A 64 -7.13 -0.13 15.97
N CYS A 65 -6.27 -1.10 15.62
CA CYS A 65 -6.53 -2.52 15.80
C CYS A 65 -6.32 -3.02 17.24
N LYS A 66 -5.56 -2.31 18.10
CA LYS A 66 -5.24 -2.74 19.47
C LYS A 66 -6.44 -3.14 20.35
N PRO A 67 -7.56 -2.41 20.38
CA PRO A 67 -8.70 -2.75 21.23
C PRO A 67 -9.65 -3.79 20.60
N LEU A 68 -9.40 -4.23 19.36
CA LEU A 68 -10.31 -5.10 18.63
C LEU A 68 -10.22 -6.54 19.14
N ASN A 69 -11.37 -7.21 19.20
CA ASN A 69 -11.43 -8.64 19.49
C ASN A 69 -11.05 -9.48 18.24
N PRO A 70 -10.84 -10.80 18.38
CA PRO A 70 -10.42 -11.65 17.26
C PRO A 70 -11.37 -11.64 16.05
N SER A 71 -12.68 -11.55 16.25
CA SER A 71 -13.66 -11.50 15.15
C SER A 71 -13.53 -10.19 14.37
N GLN A 72 -13.38 -9.07 15.08
CA GLN A 72 -13.18 -7.75 14.47
C GLN A 72 -11.84 -7.68 13.73
N LEU A 73 -10.77 -8.23 14.29
CA LEU A 73 -9.47 -8.30 13.61
C LEU A 73 -9.55 -9.12 12.32
N ALA A 74 -10.33 -10.22 12.30
CA ALA A 74 -10.56 -11.00 11.09
C ALA A 74 -11.29 -10.18 10.01
N GLU A 75 -12.28 -9.36 10.38
CA GLU A 75 -12.96 -8.44 9.47
C GLU A 75 -12.00 -7.39 8.89
N ILE A 76 -11.17 -6.77 9.73
CA ILE A 76 -10.11 -5.84 9.30
C ILE A 76 -9.15 -6.51 8.30
N GLN A 77 -8.70 -7.73 8.60
CA GLN A 77 -7.82 -8.49 7.72
C GLN A 77 -8.49 -8.80 6.37
N GLN A 78 -9.78 -9.15 6.36
CA GLN A 78 -10.53 -9.40 5.13
C GLN A 78 -10.64 -8.16 4.24
N ILE A 79 -10.87 -6.99 4.84
CA ILE A 79 -10.91 -5.71 4.12
C ILE A 79 -9.53 -5.42 3.53
N PHE A 80 -8.47 -5.48 4.34
CA PHE A 80 -7.10 -5.22 3.88
C PHE A 80 -6.72 -6.17 2.73
N THR A 81 -6.97 -7.47 2.87
CA THR A 81 -6.69 -8.48 1.85
C THR A 81 -7.46 -8.20 0.56
N THR A 82 -8.72 -7.77 0.67
CA THR A 82 -9.55 -7.44 -0.50
C THR A 82 -9.01 -6.19 -1.21
N ALA A 83 -8.67 -5.14 -0.47
CA ALA A 83 -8.06 -3.93 -1.03
C ALA A 83 -6.71 -4.23 -1.70
N THR A 84 -5.84 -5.06 -1.09
CA THR A 84 -4.60 -5.52 -1.74
C THR A 84 -4.87 -6.28 -3.04
N ARG A 85 -5.87 -7.17 -3.07
CA ARG A 85 -6.26 -7.88 -4.31
C ARG A 85 -6.74 -6.90 -5.40
N MET A 86 -7.45 -5.84 -5.02
CA MET A 86 -7.89 -4.80 -5.95
C MET A 86 -6.72 -3.99 -6.51
N GLU A 87 -5.72 -3.65 -5.68
CA GLU A 87 -4.48 -3.00 -6.14
C GLU A 87 -3.73 -3.89 -7.15
N ILE A 88 -3.61 -5.19 -6.89
CA ILE A 88 -3.00 -6.14 -7.84
C ILE A 88 -3.77 -6.14 -9.17
N ALA A 89 -5.11 -6.19 -9.11
CA ALA A 89 -5.95 -6.16 -10.30
C ALA A 89 -5.84 -4.82 -11.06
N PHE A 90 -5.65 -3.71 -10.36
CA PHE A 90 -5.42 -2.40 -10.97
C PHE A 90 -4.14 -2.37 -11.81
N TRP A 91 -3.03 -2.91 -11.26
CA TRP A 91 -1.79 -3.06 -12.02
C TRP A 91 -1.95 -4.02 -13.21
N GLN A 92 -2.63 -5.15 -13.01
CA GLN A 92 -2.88 -6.12 -14.08
C GLN A 92 -3.68 -5.49 -15.23
N MET A 93 -4.72 -4.72 -14.94
CA MET A 93 -5.48 -3.99 -15.96
C MET A 93 -4.58 -3.06 -16.78
N GLY A 94 -3.62 -2.37 -16.14
CA GLY A 94 -2.66 -1.53 -16.85
C GLY A 94 -1.72 -2.32 -17.77
N LEU A 95 -1.34 -3.53 -17.38
CA LEU A 95 -0.51 -4.43 -18.19
C LEU A 95 -1.29 -5.05 -19.36
N ASP A 96 -2.55 -5.42 -19.15
CA ASP A 96 -3.40 -6.04 -20.18
C ASP A 96 -3.82 -5.04 -21.27
N LEU A 97 -3.83 -3.75 -20.96
CA LEU A 97 -4.13 -2.67 -21.91
C LEU A 97 -2.91 -2.19 -22.72
N ALA A 98 -1.71 -2.67 -22.39
CA ALA A 98 -0.44 -2.27 -22.99
C ALA A 98 -0.06 -3.08 -24.24
#